data_AF-F8GLN2-F1
#
_entry.id   AF-F8GLN2-F1
#
_cell.length_a   1.000
_cell.length_b   1.000
_cell.length_c   1.000
_cell.angle_alpha   90.00
_cell.angle_beta   90.00
_cell.angle_gamma   90.00
#
_symmetry.space_group_name_H-M   'P 1'
#
loop_
_entity.id
_entity.type
_entity.pdbx_description
1 polymer ?
#
loop_
_entity_poly.entity_id
_entity_poly.type
_entity_poly.pdbx_seq_one_letter_code
_entity_poly.pdbx_strand_id
1 'polypeptide(L)'
;MTESNKWKSKLLSSSVPMEYEVAQLLVSNGFSVDSEFSYSRNDAGVLKDFSIDLLATQYITSDIDNILAVTELLVECKYRHYNNIWLFFEDTNEGEMSPFTLGHTIRAIDDFSWKFFPANCTTSFDEAATFCMKGVEIDTSNGNVYDSEIKHGLMQLQYGLPRLITDRVGFEIKHPENENNPFFFCPILLTTSRILVANPGTSIRMVEKADSLDDFSKPKPWVVVHSDLTPDFERHRQMECKSLSMLVHDEWVKVLDAERAAKGEYEFLLPSKRCAALSDPPGRKLFEFFSQTIICSLEHFPTLLKEIQKVTKLGANSYVSQKNIRVL
;
A
#
# COMPACT_ATOMS: atom_id res chain seq x y z
N MET A 1 29.73 31.48 6.89
CA MET A 1 29.05 30.21 7.24
C MET A 1 29.91 29.07 6.73
N THR A 2 30.53 28.33 7.65
CA THR A 2 31.60 27.35 7.41
C THR A 2 31.09 26.06 6.76
N GLU A 3 31.95 25.38 5.99
CA GLU A 3 31.67 24.15 5.22
C GLU A 3 31.12 22.96 6.06
N SER A 4 31.12 23.03 7.39
CA SER A 4 30.94 21.86 8.27
C SER A 4 29.51 21.28 8.34
N ASN A 5 28.49 21.96 7.81
CA ASN A 5 27.09 21.50 7.89
C ASN A 5 26.41 21.23 6.53
N LYS A 6 27.02 21.62 5.41
CA LYS A 6 26.41 21.43 4.08
C LYS A 6 26.26 19.95 3.72
N TRP A 7 27.28 19.14 4.00
CA TRP A 7 27.24 17.70 3.71
C TRP A 7 26.17 16.98 4.54
N LYS A 8 25.95 17.37 5.82
CA LYS A 8 24.91 16.78 6.68
C LYS A 8 23.52 17.06 6.13
N SER A 9 23.25 18.32 5.77
CA SER A 9 21.98 18.70 5.17
C SER A 9 21.73 17.96 3.86
N LYS A 10 22.76 17.80 3.02
CA LYS A 10 22.66 17.05 1.76
C LYS A 10 22.43 15.55 1.96
N LEU A 11 23.14 14.95 2.92
CA LEU A 11 22.98 13.54 3.28
C LEU A 11 21.59 13.26 3.88
N LEU A 12 21.07 14.15 4.71
CA LEU A 12 19.71 14.00 5.24
C LEU A 12 18.67 14.18 4.12
N SER A 13 18.86 15.15 3.24
CA SER A 13 17.94 15.40 2.12
C SER A 13 17.91 14.29 1.07
N SER A 14 18.87 13.36 1.08
CA SER A 14 18.87 12.22 0.16
C SER A 14 17.99 11.07 0.64
N SER A 15 17.32 11.16 1.79
CA SER A 15 16.55 10.10 2.45
C SER A 15 17.34 8.85 2.88
N VAL A 16 18.51 8.55 2.30
CA VAL A 16 19.34 7.36 2.62
C VAL A 16 19.53 7.09 4.12
N PRO A 17 19.84 8.07 5.00
CA PRO A 17 19.94 7.79 6.44
C PRO A 17 18.61 7.34 7.06
N MET A 18 17.49 7.92 6.61
CA MET A 18 16.15 7.54 7.04
C MET A 18 15.81 6.13 6.54
N GLU A 19 16.11 5.80 5.27
CA GLU A 19 15.91 4.46 4.72
C GLU A 19 16.65 3.40 5.54
N TYR A 20 17.89 3.68 5.92
CA TYR A 20 18.68 2.79 6.78
C TYR A 20 18.07 2.60 8.17
N GLU A 21 17.64 3.69 8.82
CA GLU A 21 16.97 3.63 10.14
C GLU A 21 15.66 2.82 10.07
N VAL A 22 14.88 3.03 9.01
CA VAL A 22 13.61 2.34 8.76
C VAL A 22 13.85 0.85 8.49
N ALA A 23 14.86 0.50 7.71
CA ALA A 23 15.25 -0.89 7.47
C ALA A 23 15.63 -1.60 8.78
N GLN A 24 16.42 -0.96 9.65
CA GLN A 24 16.77 -1.51 10.96
C GLN A 24 15.53 -1.74 11.83
N LEU A 25 14.60 -0.79 11.83
CA LEU A 25 13.35 -0.91 12.56
C LEU A 25 12.49 -2.08 12.04
N LEU A 26 12.34 -2.21 10.72
CA LEU A 26 11.65 -3.34 10.09
C LEU A 26 12.27 -4.69 10.46
N VAL A 27 13.61 -4.81 10.36
CA VAL A 27 14.34 -6.02 10.74
C VAL A 27 14.14 -6.36 12.21
N SER A 28 14.18 -5.36 13.11
CA SER A 28 13.92 -5.58 14.54
C SER A 28 12.49 -6.04 14.85
N ASN A 29 11.55 -5.83 13.93
CA ASN A 29 10.17 -6.29 14.02
C ASN A 29 9.91 -7.59 13.22
N GLY A 30 10.97 -8.27 12.77
CA GLY A 30 10.88 -9.60 12.15
C GLY A 30 10.57 -9.57 10.64
N PHE A 31 10.84 -8.47 9.97
CA PHE A 31 10.85 -8.41 8.50
C PHE A 31 12.26 -8.72 7.96
N SER A 32 12.32 -9.35 6.78
CA SER A 32 13.47 -9.25 5.88
C SER A 32 13.28 -8.01 5.00
N VAL A 33 14.36 -7.32 4.64
CA VAL A 33 14.29 -6.05 3.89
C VAL A 33 15.21 -6.11 2.68
N ASP A 34 14.64 -5.84 1.51
CA ASP A 34 15.38 -5.50 0.30
C ASP A 34 15.46 -3.96 0.19
N SER A 35 16.67 -3.44 0.01
CA SER A 35 16.97 -2.00 0.06
C SER A 35 16.66 -1.24 -1.22
N GLU A 36 16.05 -1.90 -2.20
CA GLU A 36 15.60 -1.27 -3.44
C GLU A 36 14.61 -2.21 -4.15
N PHE A 37 13.38 -1.76 -4.35
CA PHE A 37 12.39 -2.49 -5.17
C PHE A 37 12.25 -1.81 -6.52
N SER A 38 12.87 -2.39 -7.55
CA SER A 38 12.91 -1.81 -8.90
C SER A 38 11.74 -2.25 -9.78
N TYR A 39 11.24 -1.32 -10.58
CA TYR A 39 10.26 -1.57 -11.64
C TYR A 39 10.54 -0.65 -12.83
N SER A 40 10.15 -1.07 -14.03
CA SER A 40 10.29 -0.23 -15.22
C SER A 40 8.96 0.44 -15.54
N ARG A 41 8.97 1.69 -16.00
CA ARG A 41 7.77 2.40 -16.43
C ARG A 41 8.06 3.14 -17.74
N ASN A 42 7.08 3.15 -18.63
CA ASN A 42 7.13 4.02 -19.79
C ASN A 42 6.85 5.47 -19.37
N ASP A 43 7.83 6.35 -19.57
CA ASP A 43 7.74 7.78 -19.32
C ASP A 43 7.99 8.54 -20.63
N ALA A 44 6.92 9.11 -21.18
CA ALA A 44 6.92 9.85 -22.46
C ALA A 44 7.52 9.06 -23.64
N GLY A 45 7.25 7.77 -23.72
CA GLY A 45 7.72 6.88 -24.80
C GLY A 45 9.08 6.24 -24.53
N VAL A 46 9.74 6.57 -23.42
CA VAL A 46 11.02 5.99 -23.00
C VAL A 46 10.79 5.06 -21.82
N LEU A 47 11.20 3.80 -21.93
CA LEU A 47 11.22 2.89 -20.80
C LEU A 47 12.34 3.30 -19.84
N LYS A 48 11.99 3.60 -18.59
CA LYS A 48 12.94 3.98 -17.54
C LYS A 48 12.75 3.08 -16.33
N ASP A 49 13.82 2.86 -15.59
CA ASP A 49 13.77 2.17 -14.31
C ASP A 49 13.52 3.17 -13.19
N PHE A 50 12.65 2.76 -12.28
CA PHE A 50 12.30 3.45 -11.05
C PHE A 50 12.49 2.47 -9.89
N SER A 51 12.62 3.01 -8.69
CA SER A 51 12.64 2.20 -7.49
C SER A 51 11.78 2.80 -6.39
N ILE A 52 11.37 1.91 -5.50
CA ILE A 52 10.84 2.22 -4.17
C ILE A 52 11.91 1.84 -3.17
N ASP A 53 12.10 2.67 -2.16
CA ASP A 53 13.26 2.55 -1.27
C ASP A 53 13.35 1.19 -0.57
N LEU A 54 12.24 0.63 -0.09
CA LEU A 54 12.28 -0.65 0.64
C LEU A 54 11.12 -1.58 0.25
N LEU A 55 11.43 -2.88 0.10
CA LEU A 55 10.47 -3.97 0.19
C LEU A 55 10.75 -4.75 1.48
N ALA A 56 9.77 -4.77 2.40
CA ALA A 56 9.86 -5.54 3.63
C ALA A 56 8.95 -6.76 3.57
N THR A 57 9.49 -7.95 3.82
CA THR A 57 8.76 -9.22 3.79
C THR A 57 8.77 -9.89 5.16
N GLN A 58 7.60 -10.31 5.65
CA GLN A 58 7.47 -11.11 6.87
C GLN A 58 6.63 -12.36 6.61
N TYR A 59 7.09 -13.49 7.14
CA TYR A 59 6.33 -14.74 7.14
C TYR A 59 5.53 -14.87 8.44
N ILE A 60 4.23 -15.10 8.32
CA ILE A 60 3.36 -15.39 9.45
C ILE A 60 3.30 -16.91 9.62
N THR A 61 3.78 -17.41 10.75
CA THR A 61 3.82 -18.85 11.04
C THR A 61 2.79 -19.26 12.08
N SER A 62 2.41 -20.55 12.02
CA SER A 62 1.66 -21.24 13.08
C SER A 62 2.57 -21.70 14.22
N ASP A 63 1.98 -22.22 15.30
CA ASP A 63 2.69 -22.76 16.47
C ASP A 63 3.58 -23.99 16.15
N ILE A 64 3.41 -24.59 14.97
CA ILE A 64 4.23 -25.72 14.46
C ILE A 64 5.10 -25.30 13.27
N ASP A 65 5.43 -24.02 13.18
CA ASP A 65 6.35 -23.41 12.19
C ASP A 65 5.94 -23.53 10.71
N ASN A 66 4.70 -23.92 10.41
CA ASN A 66 4.18 -23.83 9.05
C ASN A 66 3.85 -22.37 8.70
N ILE A 67 4.23 -21.95 7.48
CA ILE A 67 3.86 -20.64 6.94
C ILE A 67 2.35 -20.63 6.67
N LEU A 68 1.67 -19.69 7.30
CA LEU A 68 0.26 -19.42 7.09
C LEU A 68 0.10 -18.44 5.92
N ALA A 69 0.74 -17.28 6.03
CA ALA A 69 0.67 -16.21 5.04
C ALA A 69 1.97 -15.40 5.00
N VAL A 70 2.12 -14.56 3.99
CA VAL A 70 3.22 -13.60 3.85
C VAL A 70 2.68 -12.18 3.99
N THR A 71 3.43 -11.24 4.56
CA THR A 71 3.13 -9.81 4.57
C THR A 71 4.24 -9.05 3.85
N GLU A 72 3.89 -8.24 2.86
CA GLU A 72 4.80 -7.40 2.09
C GLU A 72 4.47 -5.91 2.26
N LEU A 73 5.46 -5.11 2.65
CA LEU A 73 5.35 -3.66 2.76
C LEU A 73 6.27 -3.00 1.75
N LEU A 74 5.70 -2.20 0.84
CA LEU A 74 6.48 -1.27 0.02
C LEU A 74 6.56 0.06 0.75
N VAL A 75 7.77 0.48 1.12
CA VAL A 75 7.98 1.69 1.90
C VAL A 75 8.82 2.68 1.10
N GLU A 76 8.23 3.85 0.83
CA GLU A 76 8.90 4.99 0.23
C GLU A 76 9.18 6.03 1.33
N CYS A 77 10.44 6.43 1.50
CA CYS A 77 10.92 7.30 2.56
C CYS A 77 11.13 8.73 2.07
N LYS A 78 10.43 9.69 2.66
CA LYS A 78 10.58 11.13 2.39
C LYS A 78 11.06 11.87 3.64
N TYR A 79 12.39 12.03 3.74
CA TYR A 79 12.97 12.90 4.74
C TYR A 79 12.60 14.36 4.47
N ARG A 80 12.16 15.06 5.51
CA ARG A 80 11.82 16.47 5.50
C ARG A 80 12.37 17.18 6.72
N HIS A 81 12.61 18.48 6.54
CA HIS A 81 13.00 19.35 7.62
C HIS A 81 11.82 19.55 8.57
N TYR A 82 12.08 19.80 9.86
CA TYR A 82 11.03 19.91 10.89
C TYR A 82 10.03 21.06 10.67
N ASN A 83 10.34 22.00 9.77
CA ASN A 83 9.44 23.10 9.39
C ASN A 83 8.41 22.69 8.32
N ASN A 84 8.61 21.55 7.66
CA ASN A 84 7.68 21.00 6.69
C ASN A 84 6.58 20.24 7.42
N ILE A 85 5.34 20.59 7.13
CA ILE A 85 4.14 19.96 7.66
C ILE A 85 3.32 19.43 6.50
N TRP A 86 2.83 18.20 6.61
CA TRP A 86 1.91 17.65 5.62
C TRP A 86 0.48 17.79 6.14
N LEU A 87 -0.29 18.68 5.52
CA LEU A 87 -1.69 18.95 5.85
C LEU A 87 -2.60 18.21 4.87
N PHE A 88 -3.49 17.38 5.39
CA PHE A 88 -4.44 16.59 4.63
C PHE A 88 -5.89 17.06 4.84
N PHE A 89 -6.72 16.77 3.86
CA PHE A 89 -8.16 17.03 3.88
C PHE A 89 -8.90 15.71 3.76
N GLU A 90 -9.82 15.48 4.70
CA GLU A 90 -10.61 14.25 4.79
C GLU A 90 -11.50 14.06 3.55
N ASP A 91 -11.91 12.81 3.33
CA ASP A 91 -12.99 12.52 2.38
C ASP A 91 -14.29 13.20 2.83
N THR A 92 -14.88 13.94 1.90
CA THR A 92 -16.13 14.67 2.11
C THR A 92 -17.35 13.88 1.68
N ASN A 93 -17.15 12.74 0.99
CA ASN A 93 -18.25 11.89 0.55
C ASN A 93 -18.77 11.03 1.71
N GLU A 94 -20.07 10.72 1.68
CA GLU A 94 -20.73 9.90 2.69
C GLU A 94 -20.99 8.48 2.15
N GLY A 95 -20.83 7.47 3.02
CA GLY A 95 -21.20 6.09 2.74
C GLY A 95 -20.61 5.55 1.44
N GLU A 96 -21.47 4.97 0.61
CA GLU A 96 -21.10 4.33 -0.67
C GLU A 96 -20.57 5.30 -1.73
N MET A 97 -20.68 6.62 -1.52
CA MET A 97 -20.10 7.62 -2.42
C MET A 97 -18.61 7.85 -2.16
N SER A 98 -18.07 7.30 -1.06
CA SER A 98 -16.64 7.33 -0.76
C SER A 98 -15.84 6.51 -1.77
N PRO A 99 -14.70 7.01 -2.28
CA PRO A 99 -13.81 6.22 -3.11
C PRO A 99 -12.97 5.22 -2.30
N PHE A 100 -13.10 5.22 -0.97
CA PHE A 100 -12.43 4.27 -0.09
C PHE A 100 -13.27 3.01 0.10
N THR A 101 -12.59 1.88 0.18
CA THR A 101 -13.23 0.60 0.50
C THR A 101 -12.47 -0.04 1.64
N LEU A 102 -13.20 -0.50 2.66
CA LEU A 102 -12.60 -1.21 3.78
C LEU A 102 -12.00 -2.53 3.30
N GLY A 103 -10.83 -2.89 3.84
CA GLY A 103 -10.02 -4.03 3.41
C GLY A 103 -9.08 -3.72 2.25
N HIS A 104 -9.16 -2.54 1.62
CA HIS A 104 -8.26 -2.17 0.50
C HIS A 104 -6.99 -1.44 0.95
N THR A 105 -6.82 -1.13 2.25
CA THR A 105 -5.58 -0.52 2.76
C THR A 105 -4.51 -1.58 3.00
N ILE A 106 -4.75 -2.48 3.95
CA ILE A 106 -3.98 -3.72 4.11
C ILE A 106 -4.71 -4.79 3.30
N ARG A 107 -4.20 -5.09 2.13
CA ARG A 107 -4.89 -5.95 1.17
C ARG A 107 -4.60 -7.39 1.47
N ALA A 108 -5.64 -8.20 1.64
CA ALA A 108 -5.53 -9.63 1.85
C ALA A 108 -5.81 -10.37 0.55
N ILE A 109 -4.79 -11.00 -0.03
CA ILE A 109 -4.88 -11.70 -1.31
C ILE A 109 -4.76 -13.20 -1.11
N ASP A 110 -5.87 -13.88 -1.35
CA ASP A 110 -6.01 -15.33 -1.32
C ASP A 110 -6.56 -15.91 -2.63
N ASP A 111 -6.91 -15.05 -3.60
CA ASP A 111 -7.45 -15.41 -4.91
C ASP A 111 -6.57 -16.44 -5.66
N PHE A 112 -5.27 -16.43 -5.40
CA PHE A 112 -4.26 -17.29 -6.03
C PHE A 112 -3.79 -18.42 -5.10
N SER A 113 -4.56 -18.70 -4.05
CA SER A 113 -4.22 -19.67 -3.03
C SER A 113 -5.23 -20.81 -2.87
N TRP A 114 -4.81 -21.90 -2.24
CA TRP A 114 -5.69 -22.98 -1.78
C TRP A 114 -6.48 -22.61 -0.52
N LYS A 115 -5.96 -21.63 0.23
CA LYS A 115 -6.48 -21.13 1.51
C LYS A 115 -7.36 -19.89 1.26
N PHE A 116 -8.33 -19.66 2.14
CA PHE A 116 -9.31 -18.56 2.01
C PHE A 116 -9.29 -17.67 3.25
N PHE A 117 -9.01 -16.39 3.06
CA PHE A 117 -9.22 -15.37 4.07
C PHE A 117 -10.70 -15.02 4.22
N PRO A 118 -11.15 -14.69 5.45
CA PRO A 118 -12.42 -14.00 5.64
C PRO A 118 -12.48 -12.71 4.82
N ALA A 119 -13.64 -12.40 4.24
CA ALA A 119 -13.87 -11.21 3.41
C ALA A 119 -13.40 -9.91 4.08
N ASN A 120 -13.59 -9.83 5.39
CA ASN A 120 -13.40 -8.65 6.20
C ASN A 120 -12.14 -8.72 7.08
N CYS A 121 -11.20 -9.62 6.80
CA CYS A 121 -10.08 -9.93 7.70
C CYS A 121 -9.15 -8.75 8.01
N THR A 122 -9.16 -7.69 7.20
CA THR A 122 -8.36 -6.47 7.41
C THR A 122 -9.20 -5.22 7.66
N THR A 123 -10.53 -5.30 7.61
CA THR A 123 -11.44 -4.14 7.72
C THR A 123 -11.33 -3.43 9.06
N SER A 124 -10.98 -4.13 10.14
CA SER A 124 -10.79 -3.53 11.47
C SER A 124 -9.66 -2.48 11.50
N PHE A 125 -8.69 -2.56 10.58
CA PHE A 125 -7.69 -1.52 10.43
C PHE A 125 -8.32 -0.22 9.89
N ASP A 126 -9.19 -0.37 8.90
CA ASP A 126 -9.82 0.70 8.16
C ASP A 126 -10.95 1.40 8.94
N GLU A 127 -11.66 0.67 9.80
CA GLU A 127 -12.70 1.24 10.69
C GLU A 127 -12.15 2.32 11.63
N ALA A 128 -10.84 2.28 11.95
CA ALA A 128 -10.16 3.27 12.78
C ALA A 128 -9.33 4.28 11.97
N ALA A 129 -9.30 4.16 10.64
CA ALA A 129 -8.46 4.97 9.79
C ALA A 129 -9.02 6.39 9.56
N THR A 130 -8.13 7.34 9.29
CA THR A 130 -8.50 8.67 8.82
C THR A 130 -8.29 8.72 7.31
N PHE A 131 -9.38 8.71 6.54
CA PHE A 131 -9.37 8.72 5.08
C PHE A 131 -9.27 10.14 4.53
N CYS A 132 -8.26 10.40 3.70
CA CYS A 132 -7.95 11.72 3.17
C CYS A 132 -7.87 11.70 1.65
N MET A 133 -8.51 12.68 1.00
CA MET A 133 -8.53 12.77 -0.46
C MET A 133 -7.27 13.40 -1.03
N LYS A 134 -6.74 14.41 -0.34
CA LYS A 134 -5.58 15.19 -0.78
C LYS A 134 -4.78 15.70 0.39
N GLY A 135 -3.49 15.92 0.16
CA GLY A 135 -2.61 16.60 1.09
C GLY A 135 -1.69 17.58 0.37
N VAL A 136 -1.17 18.53 1.14
CA VAL A 136 -0.17 19.52 0.72
C VAL A 136 0.94 19.58 1.75
N GLU A 137 2.17 19.78 1.29
CA GLU A 137 3.30 20.13 2.13
C GLU A 137 3.36 21.65 2.30
N ILE A 138 3.48 22.11 3.53
CA ILE A 138 3.60 23.52 3.89
C ILE A 138 4.95 23.72 4.59
N ASP A 139 5.79 24.60 4.05
CA ASP A 139 7.01 25.05 4.71
C ASP A 139 6.70 26.26 5.59
N THR A 140 6.59 26.02 6.89
CA THR A 140 6.26 27.06 7.88
C THR A 140 7.33 28.15 8.02
N SER A 141 8.54 27.94 7.49
CA SER A 141 9.62 28.93 7.57
C SER A 141 9.52 30.05 6.52
N ASN A 142 8.86 29.79 5.40
CA ASN A 142 8.72 30.75 4.29
C ASN A 142 7.29 30.87 3.74
N GLY A 143 6.35 30.04 4.20
CA GLY A 143 4.95 30.06 3.79
C GLY A 143 4.67 29.39 2.44
N ASN A 144 5.65 28.73 1.83
CA ASN A 144 5.44 28.05 0.55
C ASN A 144 4.63 26.76 0.73
N VAL A 145 3.83 26.45 -0.29
CA VAL A 145 2.98 25.26 -0.34
C VAL A 145 3.31 24.45 -1.59
N TYR A 146 3.51 23.14 -1.41
CA TYR A 146 3.90 22.21 -2.46
C TYR A 146 3.02 20.96 -2.40
N ASP A 147 2.54 20.47 -3.55
CA ASP A 147 1.80 19.20 -3.65
C ASP A 147 2.62 18.09 -4.33
N SER A 148 3.70 18.46 -5.02
CA SER A 148 4.48 17.57 -5.87
C SER A 148 5.05 16.39 -5.10
N GLU A 149 5.60 16.63 -3.91
CA GLU A 149 6.34 15.62 -3.16
C GLU A 149 5.46 14.45 -2.67
N ILE A 150 4.29 14.76 -2.10
CA ILE A 150 3.32 13.75 -1.68
C ILE A 150 2.84 12.98 -2.91
N LYS A 151 2.49 13.71 -3.99
CA LYS A 151 2.03 13.10 -5.24
C LYS A 151 3.08 12.18 -5.86
N HIS A 152 4.35 12.59 -5.89
CA HIS A 152 5.44 11.79 -6.42
C HIS A 152 5.63 10.50 -5.62
N GLY A 153 5.65 10.56 -4.28
CA GLY A 153 5.75 9.38 -3.44
C GLY A 153 4.56 8.42 -3.60
N LEU A 154 3.33 8.96 -3.65
CA LEU A 154 2.13 8.17 -3.91
C LEU A 154 2.18 7.49 -5.28
N MET A 155 2.64 8.20 -6.32
CA MET A 155 2.78 7.65 -7.67
C MET A 155 3.89 6.59 -7.74
N GLN A 156 5.05 6.78 -7.10
CA GLN A 156 6.11 5.77 -7.06
C GLN A 156 5.57 4.46 -6.48
N LEU A 157 4.93 4.53 -5.30
CA LEU A 157 4.32 3.39 -4.65
C LEU A 157 3.26 2.74 -5.55
N GLN A 158 2.31 3.52 -6.07
CA GLN A 158 1.22 2.98 -6.91
C GLN A 158 1.77 2.25 -8.14
N TYR A 159 2.76 2.81 -8.84
CA TYR A 159 3.34 2.20 -10.04
C TYR A 159 4.23 0.98 -9.74
N GLY A 160 4.75 0.83 -8.53
CA GLY A 160 5.44 -0.39 -8.11
C GLY A 160 4.50 -1.57 -7.81
N LEU A 161 3.24 -1.31 -7.43
CA LEU A 161 2.30 -2.36 -7.03
C LEU A 161 2.03 -3.43 -8.11
N PRO A 162 1.82 -3.10 -9.40
CA PRO A 162 1.65 -4.13 -10.43
C PRO A 162 2.82 -5.11 -10.50
N ARG A 163 4.06 -4.62 -10.31
CA ARG A 163 5.24 -5.47 -10.31
C ARG A 163 5.26 -6.39 -9.08
N LEU A 164 5.00 -5.85 -7.89
CA LEU A 164 4.93 -6.63 -6.64
C LEU A 164 3.92 -7.77 -6.75
N ILE A 165 2.70 -7.45 -7.19
CA ILE A 165 1.63 -8.45 -7.35
C ILE A 165 2.02 -9.48 -8.39
N THR A 166 2.61 -9.08 -9.50
CA THR A 166 3.02 -10.00 -10.57
C THR A 166 4.06 -11.00 -10.07
N ASP A 167 5.08 -10.53 -9.36
CA ASP A 167 6.15 -11.37 -8.82
C ASP A 167 5.59 -12.33 -7.77
N ARG A 168 4.79 -11.82 -6.82
CA ARG A 168 4.18 -12.63 -5.76
C ARG A 168 3.20 -13.66 -6.30
N VAL A 169 2.29 -13.28 -7.19
CA VAL A 169 1.33 -14.21 -7.81
C VAL A 169 2.06 -15.25 -8.67
N GLY A 170 3.02 -14.81 -9.48
CA GLY A 170 3.80 -15.70 -10.35
C GLY A 170 4.60 -16.74 -9.57
N PHE A 171 5.01 -16.40 -8.34
CA PHE A 171 5.63 -17.32 -7.39
C PHE A 171 4.59 -18.25 -6.74
N GLU A 172 3.60 -17.72 -6.03
CA GLU A 172 2.69 -18.51 -5.18
C GLU A 172 1.83 -19.48 -5.98
N ILE A 173 1.28 -19.04 -7.12
CA ILE A 173 0.23 -19.79 -7.84
C ILE A 173 0.72 -21.15 -8.36
N LYS A 174 2.04 -21.36 -8.49
CA LYS A 174 2.64 -22.59 -9.01
C LYS A 174 2.90 -23.66 -7.94
N HIS A 175 2.65 -23.35 -6.67
CA HIS A 175 2.97 -24.24 -5.55
C HIS A 175 1.79 -25.14 -5.14
N PRO A 176 2.08 -26.35 -4.62
CA PRO A 176 1.11 -27.24 -3.99
C PRO A 176 0.46 -26.63 -2.75
N GLU A 177 -0.69 -27.18 -2.31
CA GLU A 177 -1.48 -26.66 -1.17
C GLU A 177 -0.66 -26.42 0.12
N ASN A 178 0.34 -27.26 0.38
CA ASN A 178 1.21 -27.17 1.55
C ASN A 178 2.28 -26.06 1.45
N GLU A 179 2.56 -25.55 0.26
CA GLU A 179 3.63 -24.57 -0.01
C GLU A 179 3.11 -23.25 -0.58
N ASN A 180 1.87 -23.24 -1.08
CA ASN A 180 1.20 -22.04 -1.57
C ASN A 180 0.61 -21.24 -0.39
N ASN A 181 0.99 -19.97 -0.33
CA ASN A 181 0.62 -19.08 0.76
C ASN A 181 -0.14 -17.86 0.24
N PRO A 182 -1.31 -17.54 0.80
CA PRO A 182 -1.93 -16.26 0.57
C PRO A 182 -1.07 -15.17 1.22
N PHE A 183 -1.24 -13.93 0.79
CA PHE A 183 -0.37 -12.85 1.20
C PHE A 183 -1.14 -11.57 1.48
N PHE A 184 -0.54 -10.73 2.32
CA PHE A 184 -0.98 -9.37 2.57
C PHE A 184 0.01 -8.41 1.93
N PHE A 185 -0.47 -7.29 1.42
CA PHE A 185 0.43 -6.20 1.07
C PHE A 185 -0.14 -4.81 1.36
N CYS A 186 0.76 -3.87 1.64
CA CYS A 186 0.42 -2.49 1.92
C CYS A 186 1.54 -1.53 1.47
N PRO A 187 1.26 -0.54 0.60
CA PRO A 187 2.18 0.55 0.32
C PRO A 187 2.13 1.59 1.43
N ILE A 188 3.30 2.11 1.80
CA ILE A 188 3.48 3.07 2.89
C ILE A 188 4.39 4.20 2.40
N LEU A 189 3.88 5.43 2.41
CA LEU A 189 4.69 6.63 2.27
C LEU A 189 5.07 7.11 3.67
N LEU A 190 6.35 6.99 4.01
CA LEU A 190 6.87 7.31 5.32
C LEU A 190 7.58 8.66 5.27
N THR A 191 7.31 9.54 6.23
CA THR A 191 7.94 10.88 6.28
C THR A 191 8.37 11.26 7.68
N THR A 192 9.36 12.14 7.81
CA THR A 192 9.67 12.81 9.08
C THR A 192 8.77 14.02 9.37
N SER A 193 7.95 14.45 8.40
CA SER A 193 7.03 15.57 8.59
C SER A 193 5.92 15.22 9.58
N ARG A 194 5.49 16.22 10.35
CA ARG A 194 4.24 16.13 11.11
C ARG A 194 3.06 16.03 10.15
N ILE A 195 2.15 15.10 10.42
CA ILE A 195 0.91 14.92 9.65
C ILE A 195 -0.23 15.63 10.40
N LEU A 196 -0.87 16.58 9.73
CA LEU A 196 -2.07 17.27 10.18
C LEU A 196 -3.25 16.92 9.28
N VAL A 197 -4.44 16.88 9.86
CA VAL A 197 -5.70 16.71 9.14
C VAL A 197 -6.62 17.88 9.46
N ALA A 198 -7.07 18.58 8.43
CA ALA A 198 -8.04 19.67 8.55
C ALA A 198 -9.33 19.16 9.20
N ASN A 199 -9.88 19.94 10.13
CA ASN A 199 -11.13 19.58 10.79
C ASN A 199 -12.28 19.48 9.77
N PRO A 200 -13.26 18.58 9.99
CA PRO A 200 -14.49 18.56 9.19
C PRO A 200 -15.13 19.94 9.08
N GLY A 201 -15.52 20.34 7.88
CA GLY A 201 -16.13 21.65 7.63
C GLY A 201 -15.14 22.83 7.58
N THR A 202 -13.82 22.57 7.56
CA THR A 202 -12.81 23.62 7.30
C THR A 202 -13.18 24.38 6.03
N SER A 203 -13.27 25.71 6.16
CA SER A 203 -13.63 26.61 5.07
C SER A 203 -12.50 27.59 4.78
N ILE A 204 -12.52 28.20 3.59
CA ILE A 204 -11.54 29.23 3.20
C ILE A 204 -11.48 30.34 4.27
N ARG A 205 -12.63 30.82 4.76
CA ARG A 205 -12.70 31.86 5.79
C ARG A 205 -12.06 31.46 7.13
N MET A 206 -12.10 30.17 7.48
CA MET A 206 -11.40 29.68 8.67
C MET A 206 -9.91 29.74 8.48
N VAL A 207 -9.41 29.32 7.31
CA VAL A 207 -7.98 29.39 6.96
C VAL A 207 -7.49 30.84 6.92
N GLU A 208 -8.24 31.76 6.31
CA GLU A 208 -7.91 33.18 6.24
C GLU A 208 -7.80 33.86 7.61
N LYS A 209 -8.51 33.34 8.62
CA LYS A 209 -8.54 33.88 9.98
C LYS A 209 -7.66 33.12 10.96
N ALA A 210 -7.07 32.02 10.54
CA ALA A 210 -6.24 31.19 11.39
C ALA A 210 -4.90 31.90 11.62
N ASP A 211 -4.49 31.95 12.88
CA ASP A 211 -3.16 32.40 13.28
C ASP A 211 -2.15 31.24 13.16
N SER A 212 -2.62 29.99 13.19
CA SER A 212 -1.81 28.79 13.06
C SER A 212 -2.54 27.65 12.33
N LEU A 213 -1.78 26.67 11.81
CA LEU A 213 -2.37 25.46 11.22
C LEU A 213 -3.18 24.65 12.24
N ASP A 214 -2.78 24.68 13.52
CA ASP A 214 -3.46 23.97 14.60
C ASP A 214 -4.85 24.54 14.90
N ASP A 215 -5.17 25.76 14.45
CA ASP A 215 -6.47 26.39 14.67
C ASP A 215 -7.61 25.71 13.90
N PHE A 216 -7.27 25.06 12.79
CA PHE A 216 -8.24 24.38 11.92
C PHE A 216 -7.86 22.94 11.56
N SER A 217 -6.82 22.38 12.18
CA SER A 217 -6.39 21.00 11.92
C SER A 217 -5.98 20.28 13.21
N LYS A 218 -5.81 18.96 13.12
CA LYS A 218 -5.37 18.12 14.24
C LYS A 218 -4.25 17.17 13.80
N PRO A 219 -3.27 16.89 14.67
CA PRO A 219 -2.26 15.89 14.36
C PRO A 219 -2.87 14.50 14.24
N LYS A 220 -2.36 13.73 13.29
CA LYS A 220 -2.68 12.31 13.12
C LYS A 220 -1.39 11.52 12.96
N PRO A 221 -1.32 10.30 13.53
CA PRO A 221 -0.10 9.51 13.44
C PRO A 221 0.14 8.97 12.01
N TRP A 222 -0.96 8.64 11.32
CA TRP A 222 -1.01 8.29 9.91
C TRP A 222 -2.39 8.62 9.34
N VAL A 223 -2.47 8.65 8.01
CA VAL A 223 -3.71 8.77 7.22
C VAL A 223 -3.69 7.73 6.10
N VAL A 224 -4.85 7.45 5.52
CA VAL A 224 -4.97 6.64 4.29
C VAL A 224 -5.41 7.56 3.16
N VAL A 225 -4.67 7.53 2.05
CA VAL A 225 -4.95 8.37 0.88
C VAL A 225 -5.36 7.50 -0.30
N HIS A 226 -6.37 7.97 -1.03
CA HIS A 226 -6.84 7.36 -2.27
C HIS A 226 -6.10 7.93 -3.49
N SER A 227 -5.63 7.04 -4.36
CA SER A 227 -5.05 7.32 -5.67
C SER A 227 -5.95 6.73 -6.75
N ASP A 228 -6.50 7.57 -7.62
CA ASP A 228 -7.30 7.10 -8.75
C ASP A 228 -6.43 6.32 -9.74
N LEU A 229 -7.06 5.43 -10.51
CA LEU A 229 -6.42 4.63 -11.54
C LEU A 229 -6.52 5.38 -12.86
N THR A 230 -5.49 6.16 -13.17
CA THR A 230 -5.43 6.93 -14.41
C THR A 230 -5.27 6.01 -15.63
N PRO A 231 -5.68 6.44 -16.84
CA PRO A 231 -5.46 5.66 -18.06
C PRO A 231 -3.99 5.31 -18.31
N ASP A 232 -3.05 6.13 -17.82
CA ASP A 232 -1.63 5.83 -17.90
C ASP A 232 -1.21 4.70 -16.97
N PHE A 233 -1.70 4.74 -15.73
CA PHE A 233 -1.50 3.66 -14.77
C PHE A 233 -2.10 2.34 -15.26
N GLU A 234 -3.30 2.36 -15.85
CA GLU A 234 -3.93 1.14 -16.38
C GLU A 234 -3.10 0.47 -17.48
N ARG A 235 -2.48 1.27 -18.36
CA ARG A 235 -1.53 0.76 -19.38
C ARG A 235 -0.26 0.21 -18.74
N HIS A 236 0.28 0.90 -17.74
CA HIS A 236 1.45 0.43 -16.99
C HIS A 236 1.18 -0.92 -16.33
N ARG A 237 0.07 -1.03 -15.59
CA ARG A 237 -0.40 -2.27 -14.97
C ARG A 237 -0.52 -3.40 -15.99
N GLN A 238 -1.14 -3.14 -17.15
CA GLN A 238 -1.25 -4.14 -18.21
C GLN A 238 0.11 -4.68 -18.66
N MET A 239 1.11 -3.81 -18.82
CA MET A 239 2.45 -4.21 -19.24
C MET A 239 3.15 -5.05 -18.17
N GLU A 240 3.13 -4.59 -16.91
CA GLU A 240 3.76 -5.31 -15.79
C GLU A 240 3.10 -6.67 -15.53
N CYS A 241 1.76 -6.72 -15.53
CA CYS A 241 1.01 -7.95 -15.27
C CYS A 241 0.88 -8.87 -16.49
N LYS A 242 1.51 -8.55 -17.63
CA LYS A 242 1.35 -9.30 -18.88
C LYS A 242 1.72 -10.78 -18.72
N SER A 243 2.72 -11.11 -17.92
CA SER A 243 3.16 -12.49 -17.69
C SER A 243 2.07 -13.34 -17.03
N LEU A 244 1.19 -12.74 -16.21
CA LEU A 244 0.09 -13.45 -15.55
C LEU A 244 -0.93 -13.99 -16.56
N SER A 245 -1.09 -13.33 -17.72
CA SER A 245 -1.97 -13.82 -18.79
C SER A 245 -1.55 -15.19 -19.32
N MET A 246 -0.27 -15.55 -19.22
CA MET A 246 0.23 -16.83 -19.69
C MET A 246 -0.10 -17.96 -18.71
N LEU A 247 -0.23 -17.64 -17.42
CA LEU A 247 -0.51 -18.61 -16.35
C LEU A 247 -1.91 -19.20 -16.46
N VAL A 248 -2.86 -18.51 -17.13
CA VAL A 248 -4.24 -19.01 -17.30
C VAL A 248 -4.31 -20.32 -18.10
N HIS A 249 -3.25 -20.63 -18.86
CA HIS A 249 -3.16 -21.85 -19.66
C HIS A 249 -2.50 -23.00 -18.90
N ASP A 250 -1.83 -22.72 -17.78
CA ASP A 250 -1.15 -23.72 -16.97
C ASP A 250 -2.17 -24.67 -16.35
N GLU A 251 -1.90 -25.97 -16.46
CA GLU A 251 -2.82 -27.00 -15.97
C GLU A 251 -3.08 -26.88 -14.47
N TRP A 252 -2.05 -26.47 -13.73
CA TRP A 252 -2.14 -26.23 -12.29
C TRP A 252 -3.16 -25.14 -11.92
N VAL A 253 -3.22 -24.06 -12.70
CA VAL A 253 -4.19 -22.96 -12.47
C VAL A 253 -5.62 -23.45 -12.72
N LYS A 254 -5.84 -24.32 -13.71
CA LYS A 254 -7.16 -24.92 -13.95
C LYS A 254 -7.60 -25.84 -12.82
N VAL A 255 -6.67 -26.59 -12.22
CA VAL A 255 -6.95 -27.42 -11.04
C VAL A 255 -7.36 -26.52 -9.88
N LEU A 256 -6.59 -25.46 -9.60
CA LEU A 256 -6.90 -24.51 -8.53
C LEU A 256 -8.26 -23.81 -8.75
N ASP A 257 -8.57 -23.40 -9.98
CA ASP A 257 -9.88 -22.86 -10.35
C ASP A 257 -11.01 -23.84 -10.05
N ALA A 258 -10.88 -25.10 -10.48
CA ALA A 258 -11.89 -26.13 -10.27
C ALA A 258 -12.12 -26.40 -8.79
N GLU A 259 -11.04 -26.49 -8.01
CA GLU A 259 -11.08 -26.66 -6.57
C GLU A 259 -11.77 -25.48 -5.89
N ARG A 260 -11.37 -24.23 -6.19
CA ARG A 260 -12.00 -23.04 -5.62
C ARG A 260 -13.46 -22.90 -6.01
N ALA A 261 -13.82 -23.19 -7.26
CA ALA A 261 -15.22 -23.22 -7.72
C ALA A 261 -16.04 -24.28 -6.98
N ALA A 262 -15.48 -25.48 -6.75
CA ALA A 262 -16.11 -26.52 -5.96
C ALA A 262 -16.29 -26.12 -4.49
N LYS A 263 -15.44 -25.21 -3.97
CA LYS A 263 -15.58 -24.58 -2.65
C LYS A 263 -16.60 -23.42 -2.63
N GLY A 264 -17.22 -23.08 -3.76
CA GLY A 264 -18.25 -22.03 -3.86
C GLY A 264 -17.71 -20.62 -4.12
N GLU A 265 -16.45 -20.49 -4.55
CA GLU A 265 -15.89 -19.19 -4.93
C GLU A 265 -16.60 -18.60 -6.16
N TYR A 266 -16.76 -17.26 -6.17
CA TYR A 266 -17.35 -16.58 -7.33
C TYR A 266 -16.45 -16.69 -8.56
N GLU A 267 -17.04 -16.87 -9.75
CA GLU A 267 -16.28 -17.04 -11.00
C GLU A 267 -15.24 -15.94 -11.20
N PHE A 268 -15.59 -14.67 -10.95
CA PHE A 268 -14.69 -13.54 -11.17
C PHE A 268 -13.52 -13.46 -10.17
N LEU A 269 -13.55 -14.25 -9.09
CA LEU A 269 -12.49 -14.40 -8.08
C LEU A 269 -11.63 -15.66 -8.31
N LEU A 270 -11.94 -16.47 -9.32
CA LEU A 270 -11.10 -17.62 -9.66
C LEU A 270 -9.72 -17.16 -10.16
N PRO A 271 -8.63 -17.87 -9.79
CA PRO A 271 -7.26 -17.52 -10.12
C PRO A 271 -7.05 -17.17 -11.60
N SER A 272 -7.58 -17.96 -12.54
CA SER A 272 -7.43 -17.65 -13.98
C SER A 272 -8.10 -16.33 -14.37
N LYS A 273 -9.29 -16.04 -13.81
CA LYS A 273 -10.04 -14.81 -14.07
C LYS A 273 -9.36 -13.61 -13.44
N ARG A 274 -8.71 -13.78 -12.28
CA ARG A 274 -7.95 -12.73 -11.60
C ARG A 274 -6.63 -12.44 -12.31
N CYS A 275 -5.91 -13.46 -12.78
CA CYS A 275 -4.75 -13.30 -13.66
C CYS A 275 -5.12 -12.56 -14.95
N ALA A 276 -6.21 -12.98 -15.61
CA ALA A 276 -6.73 -12.29 -16.79
C ALA A 276 -7.06 -10.83 -16.48
N ALA A 277 -7.86 -10.58 -15.43
CA ALA A 277 -8.26 -9.23 -15.04
C ALA A 277 -7.06 -8.31 -14.75
N LEU A 278 -6.01 -8.80 -14.09
CA LEU A 278 -4.78 -8.04 -13.83
C LEU A 278 -4.03 -7.68 -15.11
N SER A 279 -4.12 -8.51 -16.15
CA SER A 279 -3.46 -8.33 -17.45
C SER A 279 -4.35 -7.74 -18.55
N ASP A 280 -5.65 -7.59 -18.31
CA ASP A 280 -6.64 -7.17 -19.30
C ASP A 280 -6.43 -5.72 -19.76
N PRO A 281 -6.97 -5.34 -20.94
CA PRO A 281 -6.96 -3.96 -21.41
C PRO A 281 -7.61 -2.97 -20.41
N PRO A 282 -7.29 -1.68 -20.51
CA PRO A 282 -7.92 -0.61 -19.72
C PRO A 282 -9.45 -0.65 -19.77
N GLY A 283 -10.12 -0.43 -18.65
CA GLY A 283 -11.60 -0.42 -18.56
C GLY A 283 -12.19 -1.05 -17.31
N ARG A 284 -11.46 -1.96 -16.64
CA ARG A 284 -11.80 -2.45 -15.30
C ARG A 284 -10.85 -1.81 -14.28
N LYS A 285 -11.38 -0.89 -13.48
CA LYS A 285 -10.63 -0.28 -12.37
C LYS A 285 -10.49 -1.29 -11.23
N LEU A 286 -9.27 -1.78 -11.01
CA LEU A 286 -8.95 -2.71 -9.93
C LEU A 286 -8.51 -1.97 -8.66
N PHE A 287 -9.42 -1.16 -8.10
CA PHE A 287 -9.12 -0.34 -6.93
C PHE A 287 -8.68 -1.18 -5.72
N GLU A 288 -9.13 -2.44 -5.62
CA GLU A 288 -8.78 -3.35 -4.54
C GLU A 288 -7.27 -3.56 -4.40
N PHE A 289 -6.51 -3.44 -5.49
CA PHE A 289 -5.07 -3.65 -5.49
C PHE A 289 -4.24 -2.36 -5.43
N PHE A 290 -4.78 -1.24 -5.91
CA PHE A 290 -3.94 -0.11 -6.35
C PHE A 290 -4.36 1.28 -5.85
N SER A 291 -5.40 1.36 -5.02
CA SER A 291 -6.05 2.65 -4.72
C SER A 291 -5.63 3.31 -3.41
N GLN A 292 -5.33 2.55 -2.37
CA GLN A 292 -5.15 3.05 -1.00
C GLN A 292 -3.70 2.91 -0.53
N THR A 293 -3.13 4.02 -0.07
CA THR A 293 -1.76 4.09 0.48
C THR A 293 -1.78 4.68 1.87
N ILE A 294 -1.05 4.08 2.80
CA ILE A 294 -0.86 4.66 4.13
C ILE A 294 0.21 5.75 4.04
N ILE A 295 -0.05 6.90 4.63
CA ILE A 295 0.97 7.92 4.86
C ILE A 295 1.22 8.01 6.36
N CYS A 296 2.44 7.75 6.79
CA CYS A 296 2.80 7.67 8.20
C CYS A 296 3.97 8.61 8.52
N SER A 297 3.93 9.20 9.71
CA SER A 297 5.08 9.90 10.26
C SER A 297 6.03 8.91 10.94
N LEU A 298 7.34 9.14 10.79
CA LEU A 298 8.38 8.22 11.25
C LEU A 298 8.28 7.90 12.74
N GLU A 299 7.94 8.91 13.57
CA GLU A 299 7.76 8.74 15.02
C GLU A 299 6.66 7.73 15.38
N HIS A 300 5.67 7.56 14.51
CA HIS A 300 4.53 6.68 14.73
C HIS A 300 4.63 5.34 13.99
N PHE A 301 5.64 5.17 13.13
CA PHE A 301 5.84 3.96 12.34
C PHE A 301 5.96 2.66 13.15
N PRO A 302 6.67 2.61 14.30
CA PRO A 302 6.66 1.42 15.16
C PRO A 302 5.27 1.00 15.64
N THR A 303 4.37 1.97 15.85
CA THR A 303 2.98 1.69 16.25
C THR A 303 2.17 1.18 15.07
N LEU A 304 2.34 1.78 13.89
CA LEU A 304 1.70 1.31 12.67
C LEU A 304 2.11 -0.15 12.36
N LEU A 305 3.40 -0.49 12.47
CA LEU A 305 3.87 -1.86 12.24
C LEU A 305 3.18 -2.87 13.16
N LYS A 306 3.01 -2.55 14.45
CA LYS A 306 2.31 -3.43 15.39
C LYS A 306 0.85 -3.64 15.00
N GLU A 307 0.15 -2.60 14.56
CA GLU A 307 -1.24 -2.74 14.11
C GLU A 307 -1.34 -3.57 12.83
N ILE A 308 -0.44 -3.35 11.85
CA ILE A 308 -0.37 -4.17 10.64
C ILE A 308 -0.16 -5.63 11.02
N GLN A 309 0.87 -5.94 11.82
CA GLN A 309 1.20 -7.31 12.23
C GLN A 309 0.07 -7.97 13.00
N LYS A 310 -0.61 -7.24 13.88
CA LYS A 310 -1.77 -7.72 14.62
C LYS A 310 -2.89 -8.10 13.66
N VAL A 311 -3.24 -7.22 12.73
CA VAL A 311 -4.32 -7.44 11.76
C VAL A 311 -3.99 -8.59 10.81
N THR A 312 -2.79 -8.62 10.23
CA THR A 312 -2.40 -9.69 9.30
C THR A 312 -2.27 -11.03 10.01
N LYS A 313 -1.76 -11.07 11.26
CA LYS A 313 -1.74 -12.30 12.08
C LYS A 313 -3.14 -12.80 12.40
N LEU A 314 -4.08 -11.91 12.76
CA LEU A 314 -5.46 -12.32 12.99
C LEU A 314 -6.11 -12.86 11.71
N GLY A 315 -5.91 -12.19 10.57
CA GLY A 315 -6.39 -12.65 9.27
C GLY A 315 -5.82 -14.01 8.88
N ALA A 316 -4.51 -14.20 9.04
CA ALA A 316 -3.83 -15.46 8.76
C ALA A 316 -4.28 -16.62 9.65
N ASN A 317 -4.69 -16.35 10.90
CA ASN A 317 -5.20 -17.41 11.78
C ASN A 317 -6.69 -17.71 11.55
N SER A 318 -7.40 -16.93 10.73
CA SER A 318 -8.85 -17.00 10.58
C SER A 318 -9.31 -17.69 9.30
N TYR A 319 -8.55 -18.66 8.77
CA TYR A 319 -8.95 -19.38 7.56
C TYR A 319 -10.34 -20.00 7.68
N VAL A 320 -11.16 -19.81 6.65
CA VAL A 320 -12.56 -20.27 6.66
C VAL A 320 -12.68 -21.58 5.88
N SER A 321 -13.34 -22.58 6.48
CA SER A 321 -13.80 -23.76 5.74
C SER A 321 -15.17 -23.47 5.09
N GLN A 322 -15.16 -23.22 3.78
CA GLN A 322 -16.23 -23.41 2.78
C GLN A 322 -17.66 -22.86 2.96
N LYS A 323 -18.17 -22.46 4.14
CA LYS A 323 -19.61 -22.17 4.30
C LYS A 323 -20.03 -20.70 4.42
N ASN A 324 -19.09 -19.76 4.57
CA ASN A 324 -19.40 -18.32 4.72
C ASN A 324 -18.53 -17.48 3.77
N ILE A 325 -18.64 -17.69 2.45
CA ILE A 325 -17.88 -16.91 1.48
C ILE A 325 -18.60 -15.58 1.22
N ARG A 326 -17.87 -14.50 1.48
CA ARG A 326 -18.03 -13.09 1.05
C ARG A 326 -19.46 -12.73 0.60
N VAL A 327 -20.25 -12.17 1.51
CA VAL A 327 -21.43 -11.36 1.13
C VAL A 327 -20.88 -10.04 0.61
N LEU A 328 -21.24 -9.69 -0.62
CA LEU A 328 -20.82 -8.47 -1.31
C LEU A 328 -21.10 -7.21 -0.48
#